data_AF-A0A4R4FAA0-F1
#
_entry.id   AF-A0A4R4FAA0-F1
#
_cell.length_a   1.000
_cell.length_b   1.000
_cell.length_c   1.000
_cell.angle_alpha   90.00
_cell.angle_beta   90.00
_cell.angle_gamma   90.00
#
_symmetry.space_group_name_H-M   'P 1'
#
loop_
_entity.id
_entity.type
_entity.pdbx_description
1 polymer ?
#
loop_
_entity_poly.entity_id
_entity_poly.type
_entity_poly.pdbx_seq_one_letter_code
_entity_poly.pdbx_strand_id
1 'polypeptide(L)'
;MKEQKIQRLVRTLGIGATYRGYRYLNYGIQLCMQDENYLLSVSKLLYPKIAKEYRATSSSVERDIRTVINVCWEKGNRQLLQEISLRPLSARPTSSVFLDILVDHLSQSCTDTI
;
A
#
# COMPACT_ATOMS: atom_id res chain seq x y z
N MET A 1 10.36 11.91 7.75
CA MET A 1 10.99 10.59 7.98
C MET A 1 10.07 9.43 7.59
N LYS A 2 8.85 9.30 8.13
CA LYS A 2 7.92 8.20 7.77
C LYS A 2 7.51 8.21 6.29
N GLU A 3 7.15 9.37 5.73
CA GLU A 3 6.71 9.46 4.33
C GLU A 3 7.79 9.00 3.32
N GLN A 4 9.05 9.39 3.54
CA GLN A 4 10.17 8.96 2.69
C GLN A 4 10.39 7.44 2.74
N LYS A 5 10.20 6.80 3.92
CA LYS A 5 10.26 5.34 4.05
C LYS A 5 9.14 4.66 3.25
N ILE A 6 7.90 5.17 3.34
CA ILE A 6 6.76 4.65 2.56
C ILE A 6 7.06 4.77 1.05
N GLN A 7 7.45 5.96 0.59
CA GLN A 7 7.75 6.20 -0.82
C GLN A 7 8.88 5.33 -1.33
N ARG A 8 9.93 5.11 -0.53
CA ARG A 8 11.04 4.22 -0.87
C ARG A 8 10.55 2.78 -1.02
N LEU A 9 9.81 2.25 -0.06
CA LEU A 9 9.27 0.89 -0.11
C LEU A 9 8.38 0.66 -1.34
N VAL A 10 7.45 1.58 -1.61
CA VAL A 10 6.55 1.48 -2.76
C VAL A 10 7.34 1.50 -4.07
N ARG A 11 8.41 2.30 -4.17
CA ARG A 11 9.30 2.31 -5.35
C ARG A 11 10.12 1.03 -5.48
N THR A 12 10.65 0.48 -4.40
CA THR A 12 11.43 -0.77 -4.43
C THR A 12 10.58 -1.97 -4.83
N LEU A 13 9.26 -1.90 -4.61
CA LEU A 13 8.28 -2.87 -5.11
C LEU A 13 7.99 -2.74 -6.62
N GLY A 14 8.60 -1.76 -7.30
CA GLY A 14 8.41 -1.52 -8.72
C GLY A 14 7.20 -0.63 -9.06
N ILE A 15 6.61 0.03 -8.06
CA ILE A 15 5.48 0.94 -8.27
C ILE A 15 6.01 2.39 -8.38
N GLY A 16 5.98 2.93 -9.60
CA GLY A 16 6.44 4.28 -9.91
C GLY A 16 5.33 5.35 -9.83
N ALA A 17 5.75 6.61 -9.71
CA ALA A 17 4.86 7.77 -9.63
C ALA A 17 4.07 8.08 -10.91
N THR A 18 4.34 7.39 -12.01
CA THR A 18 3.55 7.46 -13.26
C THR A 18 2.14 6.89 -13.07
N TYR A 19 1.93 6.00 -12.11
CA TYR A 19 0.62 5.48 -11.76
C TYR A 19 -0.05 6.33 -10.68
N ARG A 20 -1.33 6.69 -10.86
CA ARG A 20 -2.10 7.38 -9.80
C ARG A 20 -2.17 6.58 -8.50
N GLY A 21 -2.27 5.25 -8.62
CA GLY A 21 -2.25 4.32 -7.50
C GLY A 21 -1.02 4.43 -6.61
N TYR A 22 0.11 4.95 -7.13
CA TYR A 22 1.29 5.27 -6.31
C TYR A 22 0.93 6.29 -5.23
N ARG A 23 0.32 7.42 -5.60
CA ARG A 23 -0.04 8.47 -4.64
C ARG A 23 -1.09 7.98 -3.65
N TYR A 24 -2.06 7.21 -4.14
CA TYR A 24 -3.11 6.63 -3.28
C TYR A 24 -2.55 5.61 -2.29
N LEU A 25 -1.61 4.75 -2.69
CA LEU A 25 -0.96 3.82 -1.78
C LEU A 25 -0.15 4.55 -0.72
N ASN A 26 0.68 5.53 -1.10
CA ASN A 26 1.49 6.26 -0.13
C ASN A 26 0.63 6.94 0.95
N TYR A 27 -0.42 7.64 0.52
CA TYR A 27 -1.35 8.28 1.45
C TYR A 27 -2.17 7.26 2.26
N GLY A 28 -2.62 6.18 1.62
CA GLY A 28 -3.39 5.13 2.27
C GLY A 28 -2.61 4.39 3.35
N ILE A 29 -1.34 4.06 3.09
CA ILE A 29 -0.43 3.46 4.07
C ILE A 29 -0.22 4.41 5.24
N GLN A 30 -0.01 5.70 4.98
CA GLN A 30 0.12 6.70 6.04
C GLN A 30 -1.11 6.74 6.93
N LEU A 31 -2.32 6.71 6.36
CA LEU A 31 -3.57 6.67 7.12
C LEU A 31 -3.68 5.39 7.96
N CYS A 32 -3.39 4.22 7.39
CA CYS A 32 -3.42 2.95 8.12
C CYS A 32 -2.42 2.92 9.29
N MET A 33 -1.25 3.54 9.14
CA MET A 33 -0.25 3.65 10.21
C MET A 33 -0.66 4.66 11.30
N GLN A 34 -1.61 5.56 11.01
CA GLN A 34 -2.14 6.53 11.97
C GLN A 34 -3.35 5.98 12.74
N ASP A 35 -4.19 5.21 12.06
CA ASP A 35 -5.41 4.61 12.61
C ASP A 35 -5.70 3.28 11.89
N GLU A 36 -5.68 2.19 12.65
CA GLU A 36 -5.90 0.82 12.14
C GLU A 36 -7.29 0.61 11.53
N ASN A 37 -8.28 1.45 11.89
CA ASN A 37 -9.64 1.36 11.34
C ASN A 37 -9.65 1.52 9.81
N TYR A 38 -8.68 2.27 9.25
CA TYR A 38 -8.52 2.39 7.81
C TYR A 38 -8.16 1.07 7.14
N LEU A 39 -7.33 0.25 7.78
CA LEU A 39 -6.95 -1.07 7.28
C LEU A 39 -8.10 -2.08 7.45
N LEU A 40 -8.83 -2.00 8.58
CA LEU A 40 -9.99 -2.86 8.84
C LEU A 40 -11.18 -2.56 7.92
N SER A 41 -11.27 -1.33 7.39
CA SER A 41 -12.43 -0.87 6.60
C SER A 41 -12.01 -0.18 5.31
N VAL A 42 -11.25 -0.88 4.47
CA VAL A 42 -10.67 -0.31 3.24
C VAL A 42 -11.72 0.29 2.30
N SER A 43 -12.81 -0.43 1.99
CA SER A 43 -13.82 0.02 1.02
C SER A 43 -14.74 1.13 1.55
N LYS A 44 -15.02 1.12 2.86
CA LYS A 44 -16.00 2.02 3.50
C LYS A 44 -15.35 3.24 4.15
N LEU A 45 -14.06 3.18 4.47
CA LEU A 45 -13.36 4.25 5.17
C LEU A 45 -12.14 4.75 4.39
N LEU A 46 -11.19 3.87 4.06
CA LEU A 46 -9.94 4.27 3.41
C LEU A 46 -10.15 4.85 2.02
N TYR A 47 -10.83 4.12 1.13
CA TYR A 47 -11.05 4.60 -0.24
C TYR A 47 -11.86 5.91 -0.29
N PRO A 48 -12.97 6.10 0.47
CA PRO A 48 -13.64 7.40 0.54
C PRO A 48 -12.74 8.53 1.05
N LYS A 49 -11.87 8.26 2.04
CA LYS A 49 -10.93 9.27 2.57
C LYS A 49 -9.90 9.69 1.52
N ILE A 50 -9.28 8.73 0.83
CA ILE A 50 -8.35 9.00 -0.29
C ILE A 50 -9.09 9.72 -1.42
N ALA A 51 -10.29 9.29 -1.78
CA ALA A 51 -11.09 9.89 -2.85
C ALA A 51 -11.37 11.37 -2.58
N LYS A 52 -11.74 11.72 -1.34
CA LYS A 52 -11.93 13.11 -0.91
C LYS A 52 -10.64 13.93 -1.04
N GLU A 53 -9.51 13.39 -0.59
CA GLU A 53 -8.21 14.07 -0.64
C GLU A 53 -7.78 14.39 -2.09
N TYR A 54 -7.94 13.42 -2.99
CA TYR A 54 -7.46 13.54 -4.37
C TYR A 54 -8.54 13.98 -5.38
N ARG A 55 -9.71 14.43 -4.91
CA ARG A 55 -10.87 14.81 -5.75
C ARG A 55 -11.21 13.71 -6.77
N ALA A 56 -11.23 12.48 -6.31
CA ALA A 56 -11.50 11.28 -7.07
C ALA A 56 -12.76 10.57 -6.55
N THR A 57 -13.11 9.42 -7.13
CA THR A 57 -14.19 8.54 -6.60
C THR A 57 -13.60 7.31 -5.91
N SER A 58 -14.28 6.76 -4.91
CA SER A 58 -13.82 5.54 -4.22
C SER A 58 -13.57 4.37 -5.17
N SER A 59 -14.37 4.25 -6.25
CA SER A 59 -14.20 3.21 -7.28
C SER A 59 -12.97 3.45 -8.16
N SER A 60 -12.61 4.71 -8.44
CA SER A 60 -11.36 5.04 -9.14
C SER A 60 -10.13 4.76 -8.26
N VAL A 61 -10.20 5.08 -6.97
CA VAL A 61 -9.14 4.79 -6.00
C VAL A 61 -8.90 3.28 -5.89
N GLU A 62 -9.96 2.49 -5.71
CA GLU A 62 -9.89 1.03 -5.66
C GLU A 62 -9.24 0.46 -6.92
N ARG A 63 -9.70 0.88 -8.10
CA ARG A 63 -9.16 0.43 -9.39
C ARG A 63 -7.68 0.78 -9.55
N ASP A 64 -7.29 2.00 -9.21
CA ASP A 64 -5.91 2.47 -9.37
C ASP A 64 -4.97 1.76 -8.39
N ILE A 65 -5.42 1.47 -7.16
CA ILE A 65 -4.69 0.66 -6.18
C ILE A 65 -4.53 -0.78 -6.70
N ARG A 66 -5.61 -1.40 -7.19
CA ARG A 66 -5.53 -2.75 -7.76
C ARG A 66 -4.58 -2.80 -8.96
N THR A 67 -4.58 -1.76 -9.80
CA THR A 67 -3.66 -1.65 -10.94
C THR A 67 -2.20 -1.68 -10.50
N VAL A 68 -1.80 -0.91 -9.49
CA VAL A 68 -0.41 -0.90 -9.03
C VAL A 68 -0.01 -2.18 -8.30
N ILE A 69 -0.95 -2.85 -7.63
CA ILE A 69 -0.72 -4.18 -7.06
C ILE A 69 -0.47 -5.20 -8.18
N ASN A 70 -1.24 -5.16 -9.27
CA ASN A 70 -1.00 -5.99 -10.45
C ASN A 70 0.38 -5.70 -11.05
N VAL A 71 0.76 -4.43 -11.17
CA VAL A 71 2.08 -4.04 -11.68
C VAL A 71 3.19 -4.60 -10.80
N CYS A 72 3.10 -4.44 -9.47
CA CYS A 72 4.05 -5.02 -8.53
C CYS A 72 4.17 -6.54 -8.68
N TRP A 73 3.04 -7.23 -8.82
CA TRP A 73 2.99 -8.69 -8.87
C TRP A 73 3.52 -9.28 -10.19
N GLU A 74 3.17 -8.68 -11.33
CA GLU A 74 3.47 -9.22 -12.65
C GLU A 74 4.81 -8.71 -13.21
N LYS A 75 5.18 -7.47 -12.89
CA LYS A 75 6.32 -6.77 -13.52
C LYS A 75 7.28 -6.10 -12.54
N GLY A 76 6.87 -5.95 -11.29
CA GLY A 76 7.64 -5.33 -10.23
C GLY A 76 8.46 -6.33 -9.42
N ASN A 77 8.84 -5.93 -8.22
CA ASN A 77 9.65 -6.77 -7.34
C ASN A 77 8.77 -7.71 -6.50
N ARG A 78 8.21 -8.74 -7.16
CA ARG A 78 7.40 -9.78 -6.49
C ARG A 78 8.19 -10.53 -5.41
N GLN A 79 9.49 -10.72 -5.63
CA GLN A 79 10.35 -11.37 -4.65
C GLN A 79 10.42 -10.56 -3.36
N LEU A 80 10.68 -9.26 -3.43
CA LEU A 80 10.67 -8.40 -2.25
C LEU A 80 9.30 -8.41 -1.56
N LEU A 81 8.19 -8.38 -2.31
CA LEU A 81 6.85 -8.49 -1.74
C LEU A 81 6.66 -9.79 -0.95
N GLN A 82 7.23 -10.90 -1.43
CA GLN A 82 7.21 -12.19 -0.73
C GLN A 82 8.12 -12.19 0.50
N GLU A 83 9.29 -11.58 0.42
CA GLU A 83 10.25 -11.48 1.54
C GLU A 83 9.68 -10.66 2.71
N ILE A 84 9.02 -9.54 2.43
CA ILE A 84 8.39 -8.71 3.47
C ILE A 84 7.03 -9.26 3.93
N SER A 85 6.48 -10.25 3.22
CA SER A 85 5.26 -10.93 3.62
C SER A 85 5.61 -12.04 4.62
N LEU A 86 5.16 -11.91 5.87
CA LEU A 86 5.32 -12.95 6.90
C LEU A 86 4.56 -14.26 6.59
N ARG A 87 3.87 -14.32 5.45
CA ARG A 87 3.11 -15.47 4.96
C ARG A 87 3.39 -15.72 3.47
N PRO A 88 3.38 -16.99 3.02
CA PRO A 88 3.58 -17.30 1.61
C PRO A 88 2.46 -16.71 0.75
N LEU A 89 2.84 -16.02 -0.32
CA LEU A 89 1.91 -15.49 -1.32
C LEU A 89 1.90 -16.41 -2.55
N SER A 90 0.88 -17.28 -2.62
CA SER A 90 0.65 -18.17 -3.77
C SER A 90 -0.02 -17.45 -4.95
N ALA A 91 -0.81 -16.42 -4.66
CA ALA A 91 -1.51 -15.60 -5.64
C ALA A 91 -1.38 -14.12 -5.32
N ARG A 92 -1.73 -13.29 -6.31
CA ARG A 92 -1.71 -11.84 -6.17
C ARG A 92 -2.56 -11.40 -4.98
N PRO A 93 -2.02 -10.60 -4.04
CA PRO A 93 -2.77 -10.18 -2.88
C PRO A 93 -3.95 -9.26 -3.24
N THR A 94 -4.99 -9.29 -2.42
CA THR A 94 -6.05 -8.27 -2.45
C THR A 94 -5.52 -6.94 -1.92
N SER A 95 -6.23 -5.84 -2.17
CA SER A 95 -5.79 -4.52 -1.72
C SER A 95 -5.59 -4.44 -0.20
N SER A 96 -6.49 -5.03 0.58
CA SER A 96 -6.35 -5.05 2.04
C SER A 96 -5.14 -5.87 2.49
N VAL A 97 -4.91 -7.04 1.90
CA VAL A 97 -3.74 -7.88 2.21
C VAL A 97 -2.43 -7.18 1.82
N PHE A 98 -2.42 -6.51 0.68
CA PHE A 98 -1.24 -5.78 0.24
C PHE A 98 -0.93 -4.62 1.19
N LEU A 99 -1.94 -3.83 1.59
CA LEU A 99 -1.77 -2.75 2.57
C LEU A 99 -1.29 -3.27 3.92
N ASP A 100 -1.87 -4.38 4.41
CA ASP A 100 -1.48 -5.06 5.65
C ASP A 100 0.02 -5.39 5.68
N ILE A 101 0.51 -6.05 4.64
CA ILE A 101 1.94 -6.41 4.49
C ILE A 101 2.84 -5.16 4.56
N LEU A 102 2.48 -4.09 3.84
CA LEU A 102 3.31 -2.88 3.81
C LEU A 102 3.30 -2.13 5.14
N VAL A 103 2.14 -2.02 5.77
CA VAL A 103 1.98 -1.35 7.07
C VAL A 103 2.75 -2.09 8.16
N ASP A 104 2.66 -3.41 8.18
CA ASP A 104 3.38 -4.26 9.13
C ASP A 104 4.91 -4.13 8.97
N HIS A 105 5.43 -4.28 7.76
CA HIS A 105 6.86 -4.12 7.47
C HIS A 105 7.40 -2.73 7.85
N LEU A 106 6.64 -1.67 7.58
CA LEU A 106 7.02 -0.30 7.95
C LEU A 106 6.96 -0.05 9.45
N SER A 107 6.11 -0.77 10.17
CA SER A 107 5.99 -0.66 11.63
C SER A 107 7.16 -1.37 12.32
N GLN A 108 7.55 -2.55 11.85
CA GLN A 108 8.69 -3.30 12.39
C GLN A 108 10.03 -2.58 12.17
N SER A 109 10.26 -2.00 10.98
CA SER A 109 11.46 -1.20 10.68
C SER A 109 11.57 0.13 11.44
N CYS A 110 10.62 0.43 12.33
CA CYS A 110 10.71 1.53 13.30
C CYS A 110 11.11 1.06 14.70
N THR A 111 11.06 -0.25 14.99
CA THR A 111 11.36 -0.81 16.32
C THR A 111 12.84 -1.20 16.47
N ASP A 112 13.57 -1.43 15.37
CA ASP A 112 14.99 -1.79 15.35
C ASP A 112 15.95 -0.60 15.58
N THR A 113 15.52 0.43 16.30
CA THR A 113 16.38 1.56 16.71
C THR A 113 16.18 1.84 18.19
N ILE A 114 16.58 0.87 19.03
CA ILE A 114 16.81 1.03 20.46
C ILE A 114 18.07 0.26 20.82
#